data_AF-C0N5W0-F1
#
_entry.id   AF-C0N5W0-F1
#
_cell.length_a   1.000
_cell.length_b   1.000
_cell.length_c   1.000
_cell.angle_alpha   90.00
_cell.angle_beta   90.00
_cell.angle_gamma   90.00
#
_symmetry.space_group_name_H-M   'P 1'
#
loop_
_entity.id
_entity.type
_entity.pdbx_description
1 polymer ?
#
loop_
_entity_poly.entity_id
_entity_poly.type
_entity_poly.pdbx_seq_one_letter_code
_entity_poly.pdbx_strand_id
1 'polypeptide(L)'
;MLTPEEKIKLREAAYRISSLENLEAQSWDDAWDGKYPEEPGESQLEEQYRLLEKMALDIKAGGDGYENYDLKEYIRMMWLDDIFIDNA
;
A
#
# COMPACT_ATOMS: atom_id res chain seq x y z
N MET A 1 14.15 3.54 12.60
CA MET A 1 13.40 2.29 12.90
C MET A 1 11.92 2.65 13.02
N LEU A 2 11.01 1.79 12.55
CA LEU A 2 9.56 2.03 12.64
C LEU A 2 9.01 1.66 14.01
N THR A 3 8.06 2.44 14.50
CA THR A 3 7.33 2.16 15.75
C THR A 3 6.34 1.01 15.54
N PRO A 4 5.87 0.34 16.62
CA PRO A 4 4.84 -0.68 16.51
C PRO A 4 3.55 -0.17 15.85
N GLU A 5 3.14 1.06 16.14
CA GLU A 5 1.94 1.67 15.55
C GLU A 5 2.11 1.90 14.05
N GLU A 6 3.25 2.41 13.61
CA GLU A 6 3.54 2.58 12.18
C GLU A 6 3.52 1.24 11.45
N LYS A 7 4.06 0.18 12.05
CA LYS A 7 4.01 -1.17 11.46
C LYS A 7 2.57 -1.69 11.30
N ILE A 8 1.69 -1.40 12.27
CA ILE A 8 0.27 -1.74 12.16
C ILE A 8 -0.37 -0.98 11.00
N LYS A 9 -0.16 0.35 10.94
CA LYS A 9 -0.70 1.17 9.85
C LYS A 9 -0.16 0.77 8.47
N LEU A 10 1.10 0.37 8.37
CA LEU A 10 1.67 -0.17 7.12
C LEU A 10 1.02 -1.49 6.71
N ARG A 11 0.64 -2.35 7.66
CA ARG A 11 -0.11 -3.59 7.35
C ARG A 11 -1.51 -3.27 6.85
N GLU A 12 -2.19 -2.28 7.43
CA GLU A 12 -3.50 -1.82 6.96
C GLU A 12 -3.40 -1.21 5.56
N ALA A 13 -2.39 -0.38 5.30
CA ALA A 13 -2.13 0.18 3.98
C ALA A 13 -1.83 -0.91 2.95
N ALA A 14 -1.02 -1.92 3.30
CA ALA A 14 -0.73 -3.06 2.44
C ALA A 14 -2.00 -3.82 2.04
N TYR A 15 -2.92 -4.03 2.99
CA TYR A 15 -4.21 -4.64 2.72
C TYR A 15 -5.05 -3.80 1.75
N ARG A 16 -5.23 -2.51 2.05
CA ARG A 16 -6.06 -1.61 1.21
C ARG A 16 -5.53 -1.49 -0.22
N ILE A 17 -4.21 -1.34 -0.38
CA ILE A 17 -3.58 -1.23 -1.70
C ILE A 17 -3.76 -2.53 -2.47
N SER A 18 -3.45 -3.68 -1.87
CA SER A 18 -3.62 -4.98 -2.53
C SER A 18 -5.08 -5.26 -2.90
N SER A 19 -6.05 -4.88 -2.07
CA SER A 19 -7.48 -5.00 -2.40
C SER A 19 -7.87 -4.15 -3.60
N LEU A 20 -7.32 -2.94 -3.71
CA LEU A 20 -7.54 -2.08 -4.89
C LEU A 20 -6.92 -2.71 -6.15
N GLU A 21 -5.72 -3.29 -6.05
CA GLU A 21 -5.09 -3.97 -7.18
C GLU A 21 -5.90 -5.18 -7.65
N ASN A 22 -6.48 -5.95 -6.72
CA ASN A 22 -7.37 -7.07 -7.06
C ASN A 22 -8.66 -6.58 -7.74
N LEU A 23 -9.20 -5.44 -7.30
CA LEU A 23 -10.35 -4.80 -7.93
C LEU A 23 -10.04 -4.28 -9.33
N GLU A 24 -8.90 -3.65 -9.53
CA GLU A 24 -8.46 -3.17 -10.85
C GLU A 24 -8.15 -4.32 -11.83
N ALA A 25 -7.67 -5.45 -11.32
CA ALA A 25 -7.41 -6.64 -12.12
C ALA A 25 -8.69 -7.43 -12.47
N GLN A 26 -9.83 -7.10 -11.85
CA GLN A 26 -11.10 -7.79 -12.08
C GLN A 26 -11.61 -7.59 -13.51
N SER A 27 -12.21 -8.63 -14.08
CA SER A 27 -12.91 -8.50 -15.35
C SER A 27 -14.16 -7.62 -15.24
N TRP A 28 -14.47 -6.85 -16.29
CA TRP A 28 -15.69 -6.05 -16.34
C TRP A 28 -16.96 -6.91 -16.30
N ASP A 29 -16.93 -8.11 -16.87
CA ASP A 29 -18.08 -9.02 -16.85
C ASP A 29 -18.41 -9.47 -15.42
N ASP A 30 -17.39 -9.85 -14.64
CA ASP A 30 -17.59 -10.23 -13.23
C ASP A 30 -18.04 -9.04 -12.37
N ALA A 31 -17.50 -7.84 -12.63
CA ALA A 31 -17.91 -6.62 -11.95
C ALA A 31 -19.38 -6.26 -12.28
N TRP A 32 -19.78 -6.40 -13.55
CA TRP A 32 -21.15 -6.17 -14.00
C TRP A 32 -22.15 -7.17 -13.40
N ASP A 33 -21.71 -8.42 -13.20
CA ASP A 33 -22.46 -9.47 -12.50
C ASP A 33 -22.48 -9.27 -10.97
N GLY A 34 -21.88 -8.21 -10.45
CA GLY A 34 -21.85 -7.88 -9.02
C GLY A 34 -20.97 -8.83 -8.19
N LYS A 35 -20.03 -9.53 -8.82
CA LYS A 35 -19.03 -10.33 -8.09
C LYS A 35 -17.95 -9.40 -7.54
N TYR A 36 -17.45 -9.74 -6.37
CA TYR A 36 -16.31 -9.05 -5.78
C TYR A 36 -15.04 -9.89 -6.01
N PRO A 37 -13.88 -9.25 -6.23
CA PRO A 37 -12.62 -9.96 -6.35
C PRO A 37 -12.29 -10.66 -5.02
N GLU A 38 -11.43 -11.67 -5.10
CA GLU A 38 -10.92 -12.34 -3.90
C GLU A 38 -10.09 -11.37 -3.05
N GLU A 39 -10.16 -11.58 -1.74
CA GLU A 39 -9.31 -10.88 -0.79
C GLU A 39 -7.82 -11.16 -1.08
N PRO A 40 -6.93 -10.18 -0.83
CA PRO A 40 -5.50 -10.39 -1.02
C PRO A 40 -4.96 -11.59 -0.24
N GLY A 41 -4.17 -12.42 -0.91
CA GLY A 41 -3.49 -13.54 -0.26
C GLY A 41 -2.35 -13.10 0.66
N GLU A 42 -1.95 -13.95 1.61
CA GLU A 42 -0.89 -13.63 2.58
C GLU A 42 0.44 -13.25 1.92
N SER A 43 0.82 -13.91 0.82
CA SER A 43 2.05 -13.62 0.10
C SER A 43 2.04 -12.23 -0.54
N GLN A 44 0.90 -11.82 -1.11
CA GLN A 44 0.71 -10.50 -1.70
C GLN A 44 0.77 -9.41 -0.63
N LEU A 45 0.13 -9.64 0.51
CA LEU A 45 0.17 -8.72 1.66
C LEU A 45 1.58 -8.56 2.22
N GLU A 46 2.35 -9.64 2.33
CA GLU A 46 3.72 -9.61 2.82
C GLU A 46 4.66 -8.88 1.84
N GLU A 47 4.50 -9.09 0.53
CA GLU A 47 5.26 -8.37 -0.49
C GLU A 47 4.97 -6.86 -0.45
N GLN A 48 3.69 -6.49 -0.46
CA GLN A 48 3.28 -5.10 -0.41
C GLN A 48 3.69 -4.42 0.91
N TYR A 49 3.63 -5.13 2.04
CA TYR A 49 4.13 -4.64 3.33
C TYR A 49 5.63 -4.36 3.28
N ARG A 50 6.46 -5.29 2.76
CA ARG A 50 7.92 -5.09 2.69
C ARG A 50 8.30 -3.90 1.82
N LEU A 51 7.56 -3.70 0.72
CA LEU A 51 7.76 -2.56 -0.16
C LEU A 51 7.47 -1.24 0.58
N LEU A 52 6.31 -1.16 1.25
CA LEU A 52 5.94 0.01 2.05
C LEU A 52 6.90 0.25 3.22
N GLU A 53 7.35 -0.80 3.91
CA GLU A 53 8.32 -0.72 4.99
C GLU A 53 9.66 -0.15 4.50
N LYS A 54 10.13 -0.59 3.33
CA LYS A 54 11.34 -0.05 2.70
C LYS A 54 11.19 1.44 2.38
N MET A 55 10.06 1.83 1.75
CA MET A 55 9.78 3.24 1.41
C MET A 55 9.70 4.12 2.66
N ALA A 56 8.97 3.67 3.69
CA ALA A 56 8.85 4.36 4.95
C ALA A 56 10.20 4.60 5.65
N LEU A 57 11.09 3.60 5.61
CA LEU A 57 12.43 3.72 6.17
C LEU A 57 13.30 4.71 5.39
N ASP A 58 13.16 4.75 4.06
CA ASP A 58 13.87 5.68 3.20
C ASP A 58 13.44 7.14 3.48
N ILE A 59 12.13 7.39 3.52
CA ILE A 59 11.55 8.70 3.88
C ILE A 59 12.07 9.17 5.25
N LYS A 60 12.05 8.28 6.26
CA LYS A 60 12.56 8.60 7.60
C LYS A 60 14.07 8.88 7.65
N ALA A 61 14.83 8.34 6.70
CA ALA A 61 16.27 8.61 6.59
C ALA A 61 16.55 9.98 5.93
N GLY A 62 15.52 10.73 5.53
CA GLY A 62 15.65 11.95 4.73
C GLY A 62 15.89 11.66 3.26
N GLY A 63 15.68 10.41 2.84
CA GLY A 63 15.54 10.05 1.43
C GLY A 63 14.29 10.71 0.87
N ASP A 64 14.34 11.02 -0.42
CA ASP A 64 13.24 11.68 -1.09
C ASP A 64 12.12 10.68 -1.43
N GLY A 65 12.41 9.37 -1.47
CA GLY A 65 11.45 8.33 -1.85
C GLY A 65 10.93 8.49 -3.29
N TYR A 66 11.58 9.29 -4.15
CA TYR A 66 10.99 9.90 -5.36
C TYR A 66 11.60 9.45 -6.70
N GLU A 67 12.22 8.28 -6.78
CA GLU A 67 12.81 7.82 -8.05
C GLU A 67 11.85 6.95 -8.88
N ASN A 68 10.88 7.59 -9.57
CA ASN A 68 10.05 7.10 -10.71
C ASN A 68 8.55 6.83 -10.48
N TYR A 69 7.74 7.89 -10.35
CA TYR A 69 6.29 7.78 -10.24
C TYR A 69 5.59 7.10 -11.43
N ASP A 70 5.20 5.84 -11.24
CA ASP A 70 3.93 5.34 -11.79
C ASP A 70 2.77 5.65 -10.82
N LEU A 71 1.53 5.49 -11.29
CA LEU A 71 0.33 5.76 -10.48
C LEU A 71 0.28 4.89 -9.20
N LYS A 72 0.88 3.70 -9.21
CA LYS A 72 0.89 2.81 -8.05
C LYS A 72 1.82 3.32 -6.96
N GLU A 73 2.98 3.86 -7.32
CA GLU A 73 3.85 4.56 -6.37
C GLU A 73 3.19 5.78 -5.77
N TYR A 74 2.43 6.55 -6.56
CA TYR A 74 1.66 7.68 -6.04
C TYR A 74 0.60 7.26 -5.01
N ILE A 75 -0.15 6.19 -5.29
CA ILE A 75 -1.14 5.65 -4.33
C ILE A 75 -0.45 5.22 -3.03
N ARG A 76 0.70 4.54 -3.12
CA ARG A 76 1.49 4.14 -1.94
C ARG A 76 1.94 5.34 -1.13
N MET A 77 2.41 6.40 -1.79
CA MET A 77 2.84 7.64 -1.14
C MET A 77 1.70 8.34 -0.40
N MET A 78 0.49 8.42 -0.98
CA MET A 78 -0.67 8.99 -0.27
C MET A 78 -0.96 8.26 1.05
N TRP A 79 -0.85 6.93 1.06
CA TRP A 79 -1.03 6.15 2.29
C TRP A 79 0.13 6.35 3.28
N LEU A 80 1.36 6.49 2.81
CA LEU A 80 2.51 6.76 3.70
C LEU A 80 2.45 8.15 4.31
N ASP A 81 2.04 9.16 3.53
CA ASP A 81 1.81 10.52 4.00
C ASP A 81 0.77 10.54 5.13
N ASP A 82 -0.37 9.85 4.98
CA ASP A 82 -1.39 9.72 6.04
C ASP A 82 -0.82 9.10 7.34
N ILE A 83 0.09 8.13 7.22
CA ILE A 83 0.72 7.46 8.36
C ILE A 83 1.68 8.39 9.13
N PHE A 84 2.40 9.25 8.40
CA PHE A 84 3.48 10.06 8.96
C PHE A 84 3.14 11.53 9.22
N ILE A 85 2.15 12.11 8.52
CA ILE A 85 1.76 13.53 8.65
C ILE A 85 0.91 13.78 9.91
N ASP A 86 0.12 12.82 10.37
CA ASP A 86 -0.71 12.96 11.59
C ASP A 86 0.09 12.91 12.91
N ASN A 87 1.42 12.81 12.85
CA ASN A 87 2.30 12.73 14.03
C ASN A 87 3.31 13.91 14.14
N ALA A 88 3.14 14.98 13.36
CA ALA A 88 4.00 16.18 13.36
C ALA A 88 3.44 17.32 14.23
#